data_AF-A0A2G9MYV8-F1
#
_entry.id   AF-A0A2G9MYV8-F1
#
_cell.length_a   1.000
_cell.length_b   1.000
_cell.length_c   1.000
_cell.angle_alpha   90.00
_cell.angle_beta   90.00
_cell.angle_gamma   90.00
#
_symmetry.space_group_name_H-M   'P 1'
#
loop_
_entity.id
_entity.type
_entity.pdbx_description
1 polymer ?
#
loop_
_entity_poly.entity_id
_entity_poly.type
_entity_poly.pdbx_seq_one_letter_code
_entity_poly.pdbx_strand_id
1 'polypeptide(L)'
;AAVNHDYAALYTGAATVFVAGDPFGLNPRLVDAGVISAPVPSYAYALGNPSDAVPPMGMNSIAHPAVNVHGLYTDEVASAKIASGALPLWEIVPTLPPIP
;
A
#
# COMPACT_ATOMS: atom_id res chain seq x y z
N ALA A 1 2.21 -4.53 -10.38
CA ALA A 1 1.28 -4.35 -9.26
C ALA A 1 0.36 -3.19 -9.61
N ALA A 2 -0.94 -3.34 -9.39
CA ALA A 2 -1.95 -2.32 -9.64
C ALA A 2 -2.54 -1.89 -8.29
N VAL A 3 -2.73 -0.59 -8.10
CA VAL A 3 -3.32 -0.03 -6.88
C VAL A 3 -4.65 0.58 -7.27
N ASN A 4 -5.74 0.11 -6.66
CA ASN A 4 -7.03 0.73 -6.84
C ASN A 4 -7.06 2.02 -6.01
N HIS A 5 -7.26 3.16 -6.68
CA HIS A 5 -7.33 4.46 -6.03
C HIS A 5 -8.76 4.84 -5.61
N ASP A 6 -9.78 4.14 -6.12
CA ASP A 6 -11.19 4.37 -5.80
C ASP A 6 -11.81 3.12 -5.16
N TYR A 7 -11.69 3.05 -3.83
CA TYR A 7 -12.16 1.93 -3.01
C TYR A 7 -13.70 1.86 -2.92
N ALA A 8 -14.39 2.98 -3.09
CA ALA A 8 -15.85 3.01 -3.13
C ALA A 8 -16.37 2.38 -4.42
N ALA A 9 -15.68 2.61 -5.55
CA ALA A 9 -16.06 2.05 -6.84
C ALA A 9 -16.01 0.52 -6.90
N LEU A 10 -15.02 -0.11 -6.24
CA LEU A 10 -14.84 -1.57 -6.25
C LEU A 10 -16.07 -2.32 -5.71
N TYR A 11 -16.70 -1.80 -4.65
CA TYR A 11 -17.83 -2.44 -3.98
C TYR A 11 -19.19 -1.96 -4.46
N THR A 12 -19.25 -0.86 -5.22
CA THR A 12 -20.51 -0.28 -5.72
C THR A 12 -20.74 -0.53 -7.21
N GLY A 13 -19.79 -1.16 -7.91
CA GLY A 13 -19.85 -1.39 -9.35
C GLY A 13 -19.55 -0.14 -10.19
N ALA A 14 -19.06 0.93 -9.57
CA ALA A 14 -18.60 2.11 -10.30
C ALA A 14 -17.23 1.85 -10.97
N ALA A 15 -16.83 2.75 -11.87
CA ALA A 15 -15.59 2.62 -12.62
C ALA A 15 -14.39 2.50 -11.69
N THR A 16 -13.71 1.35 -11.72
CA THR A 16 -12.50 1.13 -10.92
C THR A 16 -11.28 1.67 -11.66
N VAL A 17 -10.51 2.54 -11.02
CA VAL A 17 -9.28 3.10 -11.59
C VAL A 17 -8.07 2.41 -10.95
N PHE A 18 -7.35 1.66 -11.77
CA PHE A 18 -6.06 1.10 -11.41
C PHE A 18 -4.95 2.01 -11.89
N VAL A 19 -4.09 2.45 -10.98
CA VAL A 19 -2.92 3.24 -11.34
C VAL A 19 -1.68 2.34 -11.30
N ALA A 20 -0.97 2.28 -12.42
CA ALA A 20 0.28 1.55 -12.57
C ALA A 20 1.44 2.55 -12.75
N GLY A 21 2.64 2.17 -12.30
CA GLY A 21 3.81 3.03 -12.40
C GLY A 21 3.96 4.01 -11.22
N ASP A 22 4.68 5.09 -11.49
CA ASP A 22 4.96 6.17 -10.56
C ASP A 22 4.38 7.51 -11.08
N PRO A 23 3.05 7.66 -11.10
CA PRO A 23 2.38 8.84 -11.66
C PRO A 23 2.69 10.13 -10.87
N PHE A 24 3.17 10.00 -9.63
CA PHE A 24 3.43 11.10 -8.72
C PHE A 24 4.93 11.39 -8.58
N GLY A 25 5.81 10.67 -9.28
CA GLY A 25 7.26 10.86 -9.23
C GLY A 25 7.85 10.60 -7.84
N LEU A 26 7.33 9.63 -7.10
CA LEU A 26 7.76 9.28 -5.75
C LEU A 26 9.06 8.49 -5.72
N ASN A 27 9.41 7.75 -6.77
CA ASN A 27 10.59 6.88 -6.78
C ASN A 27 11.89 7.61 -6.41
N PRO A 28 12.25 8.76 -7.03
CA PRO A 28 13.45 9.50 -6.64
C PRO A 28 13.44 9.88 -5.16
N ARG A 29 12.28 10.34 -4.64
CA ARG A 29 12.14 10.76 -3.24
C ARG A 29 12.31 9.60 -2.27
N LEU A 30 11.71 8.45 -2.57
CA LEU A 30 11.79 7.26 -1.73
C LEU A 30 13.18 6.62 -1.75
N VAL A 31 13.91 6.74 -2.88
CA VAL A 31 15.32 6.34 -2.97
C VAL A 31 16.21 7.27 -2.15
N ASP A 32 16.07 8.59 -2.31
CA ASP A 32 16.84 9.59 -1.55
C ASP A 32 16.58 9.49 -0.04
N ALA A 33 15.37 9.09 0.35
CA ALA A 33 14.97 8.83 1.73
C ALA A 33 15.51 7.50 2.30
N GLY A 34 16.08 6.62 1.47
CA GLY A 34 16.50 5.27 1.88
C GLY A 34 15.35 4.30 2.16
N VAL A 35 14.12 4.62 1.75
CA VAL A 35 12.92 3.77 1.95
C VAL A 35 12.92 2.60 0.98
N ILE A 36 13.35 2.84 -0.26
CA ILE A 36 13.59 1.81 -1.27
C ILE A 36 15.02 1.96 -1.80
N SER A 37 15.70 0.84 -2.08
CA SER A 37 17.08 0.88 -2.58
C SER A 37 17.20 1.24 -4.06
N ALA A 38 16.09 1.14 -4.81
CA ALA A 38 16.02 1.43 -6.23
C ALA A 38 14.56 1.75 -6.63
N PRO A 39 14.31 2.44 -7.76
CA PRO A 39 12.98 2.71 -8.25
C PRO A 39 12.15 1.42 -8.40
N VAL A 40 10.89 1.48 -7.94
CA VAL A 40 9.94 0.36 -8.02
C VAL A 40 8.85 0.62 -9.05
N PRO A 41 8.27 -0.42 -9.67
CA PRO A 41 7.21 -0.27 -10.68
C PRO A 41 5.89 0.29 -10.13
N SER A 42 5.71 0.35 -8.82
CA SER A 42 4.52 0.90 -8.15
C SER A 42 4.86 1.18 -6.69
N TYR A 43 4.31 2.26 -6.12
CA TYR A 43 4.45 2.55 -4.69
C TYR A 43 3.88 1.46 -3.78
N ALA A 44 3.06 0.52 -4.31
CA ALA A 44 2.61 -0.66 -3.59
C ALA A 44 3.77 -1.50 -3.03
N TYR A 45 4.96 -1.47 -3.66
CA TYR A 45 6.16 -2.13 -3.16
C TYR A 45 6.81 -1.39 -1.98
N ALA A 46 6.54 -0.09 -1.82
CA ALA A 46 7.12 0.73 -0.76
C ALA A 46 6.16 0.92 0.43
N LEU A 47 4.88 1.14 0.15
CA LEU A 47 3.87 1.51 1.15
C LEU A 47 2.79 0.44 1.36
N GLY A 48 2.77 -0.60 0.54
CA GLY A 48 1.76 -1.67 0.60
C GLY A 48 0.35 -1.24 0.20
N ASN A 49 -0.52 -2.23 0.00
CA ASN A 49 -1.95 -2.03 -0.20
C ASN A 49 -2.72 -2.07 1.13
N PRO A 50 -3.85 -1.35 1.26
CA PRO A 50 -4.71 -1.39 2.46
C PRO A 50 -5.16 -2.81 2.84
N SER A 51 -4.86 -3.26 4.06
CA SER A 51 -5.15 -4.65 4.48
C SER A 51 -6.63 -5.04 4.52
N ASP A 52 -7.54 -4.07 4.70
CA ASP A 52 -9.01 -4.26 4.63
C ASP A 52 -9.56 -4.25 3.20
N ALA A 53 -8.77 -3.81 2.22
CA ALA A 53 -9.14 -3.77 0.81
C ALA A 53 -8.51 -4.87 -0.03
N VAL A 54 -7.64 -5.71 0.54
CA VAL A 54 -7.03 -6.86 -0.14
C VAL A 54 -7.97 -8.06 -0.01
N PRO A 55 -8.57 -8.54 -1.13
CA PRO A 55 -9.41 -9.73 -1.09
C PRO A 55 -8.59 -10.99 -0.75
N PRO A 56 -9.22 -12.03 -0.19
CA PRO A 56 -8.57 -13.33 -0.02
C PRO A 56 -8.00 -13.85 -1.35
N MET A 57 -6.83 -14.49 -1.28
CA MET A 57 -6.20 -15.09 -2.46
C MET A 57 -7.07 -16.26 -2.98
N GLY A 58 -7.26 -16.28 -4.30
CA GLY A 58 -7.94 -17.35 -5.02
C GLY A 58 -7.25 -17.65 -6.35
N MET A 59 -7.85 -18.52 -7.15
CA MET A 59 -7.27 -19.04 -8.40
C MET A 59 -6.87 -17.97 -9.42
N ASN A 60 -7.60 -16.84 -9.45
CA ASN A 60 -7.40 -15.74 -10.39
C ASN A 60 -6.88 -14.47 -9.71
N SER A 61 -6.32 -14.57 -8.50
CA SER A 61 -5.78 -13.42 -7.76
C SER A 61 -4.34 -13.13 -8.17
N ILE A 62 -3.98 -11.85 -8.15
CA ILE A 62 -2.58 -11.40 -8.27
C ILE A 62 -2.07 -11.05 -6.88
N ALA A 63 -0.92 -11.59 -6.48
CA ALA A 63 -0.34 -11.31 -5.18
C ALA A 63 0.03 -9.83 -5.04
N HIS A 64 -0.30 -9.25 -3.88
CA HIS A 64 0.13 -7.91 -3.52
C HIS A 64 1.57 -7.96 -3.01
N PRO A 65 2.45 -7.04 -3.47
CA PRO A 65 3.87 -7.06 -3.08
C PRO A 65 4.10 -6.75 -1.60
N ALA A 66 3.26 -5.89 -1.02
CA ALA A 66 3.21 -5.61 0.41
C ALA A 66 1.78 -5.18 0.79
N VAL A 67 1.47 -5.24 2.08
CA VAL A 67 0.21 -4.75 2.66
C VAL A 67 0.51 -3.83 3.84
N ASN A 68 -0.34 -2.85 4.09
CA ASN A 68 -0.25 -1.97 5.25
C ASN A 68 -1.46 -2.12 6.17
N VAL A 69 -1.27 -1.73 7.43
CA VAL A 69 -2.38 -1.70 8.38
C VAL A 69 -3.29 -0.53 8.02
N HIS A 70 -4.48 -0.87 7.55
CA HIS A 70 -5.54 0.06 7.16
C HIS A 70 -6.90 -0.54 7.53
N GLY A 71 -7.73 0.29 8.16
CA GLY A 71 -9.04 -0.05 8.71
C GLY A 71 -9.22 0.50 10.13
N LEU A 72 -10.44 0.38 10.69
CA LEU A 72 -10.70 0.64 12.10
C LEU A 72 -10.54 -0.67 12.87
N TYR A 73 -9.43 -0.82 13.57
CA TYR A 73 -9.07 -2.02 14.31
C TYR A 73 -8.87 -1.72 15.79
N THR A 74 -9.07 -2.73 16.64
CA THR A 74 -8.53 -2.70 17.99
C THR A 74 -7.01 -2.87 17.95
N ASP A 75 -6.34 -2.49 19.03
CA ASP A 75 -4.88 -2.62 19.14
C ASP A 75 -4.41 -4.08 18.98
N GLU A 76 -5.19 -5.05 19.45
CA GLU A 76 -4.88 -6.46 19.30
C GLU A 76 -4.90 -6.91 17.83
N VAL A 77 -5.90 -6.45 17.06
CA VAL A 77 -6.03 -6.79 15.64
C VAL A 77 -4.94 -6.10 14.81
N ALA A 78 -4.65 -4.82 15.11
CA ALA A 78 -3.55 -4.11 14.47
C ALA A 78 -2.20 -4.82 14.73
N SER A 79 -1.94 -5.19 15.99
CA SER A 79 -0.72 -5.91 16.39
C SER A 79 -0.57 -7.25 15.68
N ALA A 80 -1.67 -8.02 15.56
CA ALA A 80 -1.66 -9.29 14.83
C ALA A 80 -1.35 -9.12 13.33
N LYS A 81 -1.86 -8.05 12.70
CA LYS A 81 -1.55 -7.72 11.31
C LYS A 81 -0.08 -7.34 11.12
N ILE A 82 0.47 -6.53 12.03
CA ILE A 82 1.90 -6.16 12.01
C ILE A 82 2.76 -7.42 12.15
N ALA A 83 2.43 -8.30 13.09
CA ALA A 83 3.11 -9.58 13.27
C ALA A 83 3.02 -10.49 12.03
N SER A 84 1.98 -10.32 11.20
CA SER A 84 1.80 -11.00 9.92
C SER A 84 2.49 -10.31 8.74
N GLY A 85 3.26 -9.25 8.98
CA GLY A 85 4.04 -8.52 7.98
C GLY A 85 3.36 -7.29 7.38
N ALA A 86 2.22 -6.85 7.92
CA ALA A 86 1.61 -5.60 7.48
C ALA A 86 2.40 -4.38 7.99
N LEU A 87 2.59 -3.39 7.13
CA LEU A 87 3.35 -2.18 7.41
C LEU A 87 2.53 -1.18 8.26
N PRO A 88 3.00 -0.75 9.44
CA PRO A 88 2.37 0.31 10.24
C PRO A 88 2.73 1.68 9.67
N LEU A 89 1.90 2.22 8.76
CA LEU A 89 2.23 3.49 8.10
C LEU A 89 2.32 4.68 9.07
N TRP A 90 1.64 4.65 10.21
CA TRP A 90 1.77 5.71 11.23
C TRP A 90 3.15 5.75 11.89
N GLU A 91 3.93 4.67 11.83
CA GLU A 91 5.33 4.65 12.27
C GLU A 91 6.27 4.99 11.12
N ILE A 92 5.95 4.54 9.90
CA ILE A 92 6.80 4.73 8.72
C ILE A 92 6.71 6.16 8.18
N VAL A 93 5.50 6.70 7.99
CA VAL A 93 5.28 8.01 7.34
C VAL A 93 6.00 9.15 8.07
N PRO A 94 5.99 9.24 9.42
CA PRO A 94 6.75 10.28 10.13
C PRO A 94 8.27 10.23 9.92
N THR A 95 8.82 9.09 9.48
CA THR A 95 10.25 8.96 9.17
C THR A 95 10.60 9.42 7.76
N LEU A 96 9.59 9.65 6.91
CA LEU A 96 9.80 10.09 5.54
C LEU A 96 10.25 11.56 5.51
N PRO A 97 11.15 11.94 4.57
CA PRO A 97 11.55 13.32 4.42
C PRO A 97 10.35 14.21 4.07
N PRO A 98 10.34 15.48 4.52
CA PRO A 98 9.25 16.42 4.26
C PRO A 98 9.06 16.66 2.76
N ILE A 99 7.80 16.91 2.36
CA ILE A 99 7.46 17.30 1.00
C ILE A 99 7.89 18.77 0.79
N PRO A 100 8.73 19.08 -0.21
CA PRO A 100 9.09 20.46 -0.58
C PRO A 100 7.88 21.30 -1.03
#